data_AF-I2E899-F1
#
_entry.id   AF-I2E899-F1
#
_cell.length_a   1.000
_cell.length_b   1.000
_cell.length_c   1.000
_cell.angle_alpha   90.00
_cell.angle_beta   90.00
_cell.angle_gamma   90.00
#
_symmetry.space_group_name_H-M   'P 1'
#
loop_
_entity.id
_entity.type
_entity.pdbx_description
1 polymer ?
#
loop_
_entity_poly.entity_id
_entity_poly.type
_entity_poly.pdbx_seq_one_letter_code
_entity_poly.pdbx_strand_id
1 'polypeptide(L)' 'CCICGDTIDYALQWPNPRSFSVQHLISRNARPDLIFDVLNCDAAHLDCNQSQGKEPIITERATSRRW' A
#
# COMPACT_ATOMS: atom_id res chain seq x y z
N CYS A 1 -6.94 0.36 3.05
CA CYS A 1 -6.08 0.97 2.02
C CYS A 1 -5.15 1.92 2.73
N CYS A 2 -3.84 1.70 2.62
CA CYS A 2 -2.84 2.52 3.28
C CYS A 2 -2.78 3.99 2.78
N ILE A 3 -3.44 4.30 1.66
CA ILE A 3 -3.46 5.64 1.06
C ILE A 3 -4.72 6.42 1.48
N CYS A 4 -5.92 5.88 1.22
CA CYS A 4 -7.18 6.58 1.50
C CYS A 4 -7.83 6.21 2.83
N GLY A 5 -7.34 5.20 3.54
CA GLY A 5 -7.88 4.74 4.84
C GLY A 5 -9.07 3.77 4.74
N ASP A 6 -9.80 3.74 3.61
CA ASP A 6 -10.97 2.85 3.43
C ASP A 6 -10.62 1.36 3.45
N THR A 7 -11.61 0.52 3.78
CA THR A 7 -11.50 -0.95 3.69
C THR A 7 -11.32 -1.41 2.24
N ILE A 8 -10.60 -2.51 2.06
CA ILE A 8 -10.41 -3.16 0.74
C ILE A 8 -11.31 -4.40 0.68
N ASP A 9 -12.10 -4.49 -0.38
CA ASP A 9 -12.87 -5.68 -0.69
C ASP A 9 -12.01 -6.66 -1.50
N TYR A 10 -11.62 -7.77 -0.88
CA TYR A 10 -10.79 -8.80 -1.50
C TYR A 10 -11.57 -9.72 -2.45
N ALA A 11 -12.90 -9.61 -2.52
CA ALA A 11 -13.69 -10.33 -3.52
C ALA A 11 -13.59 -9.67 -4.90
N LEU A 12 -13.26 -8.38 -4.97
CA LEU A 12 -13.10 -7.64 -6.22
C LEU A 12 -11.90 -8.17 -7.01
N GLN A 13 -12.19 -8.65 -8.22
CA GLN A 13 -11.17 -9.13 -9.15
C GLN A 13 -10.48 -7.96 -9.87
N TRP A 14 -9.21 -8.13 -10.16
CA TRP A 14 -8.48 -7.26 -11.08
C TRP A 14 -9.14 -7.32 -12.49
N PRO A 15 -9.26 -6.22 -13.24
CA PRO A 15 -8.67 -4.88 -13.04
C PRO A 15 -9.62 -3.86 -12.39
N ASN A 16 -10.53 -4.26 -11.50
CA ASN A 16 -11.42 -3.29 -10.85
C ASN A 16 -10.60 -2.19 -10.14
N PRO A 17 -10.93 -0.89 -10.28
CA PRO A 17 -10.20 0.21 -9.63
C PRO A 17 -10.07 0.05 -8.11
N ARG A 18 -11.09 -0.53 -7.45
CA ARG A 18 -11.10 -0.79 -6.00
C ARG A 18 -10.63 -2.21 -5.65
N SER A 19 -10.12 -2.99 -6.61
CA SER A 19 -9.48 -4.27 -6.31
C SER A 19 -8.19 -4.07 -5.50
N PHE A 20 -7.78 -5.12 -4.80
CA PHE A 20 -6.54 -5.14 -4.05
C PHE A 20 -5.32 -5.00 -4.97
N SER A 21 -4.36 -4.19 -4.54
CA SER A 21 -3.00 -4.14 -5.09
C SER A 21 -1.97 -3.98 -3.98
N VAL A 22 -0.74 -4.40 -4.26
CA VAL A 22 0.40 -4.22 -3.34
C VAL A 22 1.00 -2.84 -3.55
N GLN A 23 1.03 -2.03 -2.49
CA GLN A 23 1.66 -0.72 -2.46
C GLN A 23 3.01 -0.79 -1.76
N HIS A 24 4.02 -0.16 -2.34
CA HIS A 24 5.29 0.11 -1.67
C HIS A 24 5.20 1.42 -0.87
N LEU A 25 5.49 1.38 0.44
CA LEU A 25 5.48 2.55 1.32
C LEU A 25 6.56 3.56 0.91
N ILE A 26 7.73 3.06 0.54
CA ILE A 26 8.83 3.81 -0.06
C ILE A 26 8.98 3.38 -1.51
N SER A 27 8.97 4.34 -2.43
CA SER A 27 9.06 4.09 -3.86
C SER A 27 10.26 3.22 -4.22
N ARG A 28 10.03 2.23 -5.09
CA ARG A 28 11.07 1.34 -5.64
C ARG A 28 12.20 2.09 -6.35
N ASN A 29 11.91 3.28 -6.88
CA ASN A 29 12.91 4.12 -7.54
C ASN A 29 13.84 4.82 -6.53
N ALA A 30 13.32 5.16 -5.34
CA ALA A 30 14.11 5.78 -4.28
C ALA A 30 14.90 4.74 -3.47
N ARG A 31 14.30 3.56 -3.23
CA ARG A 31 14.88 2.46 -2.46
C ARG A 31 14.70 1.12 -3.17
N PRO A 32 15.49 0.84 -4.22
CA PRO A 32 15.41 -0.42 -4.96
C PRO A 32 15.80 -1.64 -4.10
N ASP A 33 16.56 -1.41 -3.03
CA ASP A 33 16.92 -2.42 -2.03
C ASP A 33 15.70 -2.93 -1.23
N LEU A 34 14.61 -2.16 -1.15
CA LEU A 34 13.40 -2.48 -0.38
C LEU A 34 12.26 -3.06 -1.23
N ILE A 35 12.51 -3.44 -2.49
CA ILE A 35 11.47 -3.91 -3.42
C ILE A 35 10.76 -5.16 -2.89
N PHE A 36 11.52 -6.08 -2.28
CA PHE A 36 11.03 -7.35 -1.76
C PHE A 36 10.89 -7.36 -0.24
N ASP A 37 11.15 -6.23 0.42
CA ASP A 37 10.96 -6.11 1.86
C ASP A 37 9.45 -6.07 2.17
N VAL A 38 8.98 -7.08 2.90
CA VAL A 38 7.58 -7.19 3.31
C VAL A 38 7.17 -6.00 4.19
N LEU A 39 8.10 -5.42 4.95
CA LEU A 39 7.84 -4.25 5.78
C LEU A 39 7.62 -2.98 4.95
N ASN A 40 8.14 -2.95 3.72
CA ASN A 40 7.91 -1.87 2.76
C ASN A 40 6.62 -2.07 1.94
N CYS A 41 5.87 -3.16 2.16
CA CYS A 41 4.64 -3.44 1.44
C CYS A 41 3.40 -3.22 2.32
N ASP A 42 2.31 -2.76 1.72
CA ASP A 42 0.99 -2.68 2.33
C ASP A 42 -0.14 -2.88 1.31
N ALA A 43 -1.36 -3.00 1.80
CA ALA A 43 -2.58 -3.14 1.02
C ALA A 43 -3.11 -1.76 0.56
N ALA A 44 -3.31 -1.61 -0.75
CA ALA A 44 -3.97 -0.46 -1.35
C ALA A 44 -5.01 -0.88 -2.39
N HIS A 45 -5.94 0.03 -2.71
CA HIS A 45 -6.74 -0.11 -3.92
C HIS A 45 -5.87 0.10 -5.16
N LEU A 46 -6.23 -0.52 -6.27
CA LEU A 46 -5.49 -0.43 -7.53
C LEU A 46 -5.38 1.02 -8.03
N ASP A 47 -6.47 1.78 -7.98
CA ASP A 47 -6.51 3.18 -8.39
C ASP A 47 -5.70 4.11 -7.48
N CYS A 48 -5.78 3.90 -6.17
CA CYS A 48 -5.02 4.63 -5.17
C CYS A 48 -3.51 4.42 -5.40
N ASN A 49 -3.09 3.18 -5.60
CA ASN A 49 -1.70 2.85 -5.90
C ASN A 49 -1.20 3.53 -7.19
N GLN A 50 -2.01 3.47 -8.25
CA GLN A 50 -1.67 4.11 -9.53
C GLN A 50 -1.56 5.65 -9.44
N SER A 51 -2.38 6.28 -8.59
CA SER A 51 -2.44 7.73 -8.44
C SER A 51 -1.43 8.31 -7.43
N GLN A 52 -0.97 7.53 -6.45
CA GLN A 52 -0.08 8.01 -5.37
C GLN A 52 1.28 8.52 -5.87
N GLY A 53 1.81 7.92 -6.93
CA GLY A 53 3.11 8.34 -7.49
C GLY A 53 4.31 7.91 -6.64
N LYS A 54 5.26 8.83 -6.41
CA LYS A 54 6.58 8.52 -5.80
C LYS A 54 6.71 8.93 -4.33
N GLU A 55 5.75 9.67 -3.81
CA GLU A 55 5.81 10.22 -2.46
C GLU A 55 5.69 9.10 -1.41
N PRO A 56 6.55 9.11 -0.38
CA PRO A 56 6.51 8.09 0.65
C PRO A 56 5.21 8.18 1.45
N ILE A 57 4.60 7.04 1.71
CA ILE A 57 3.39 6.97 2.53
C ILE A 57 3.82 6.89 3.98
N ILE A 58 3.59 7.98 4.72
CA ILE A 58 3.78 8.01 6.16
C ILE A 58 2.53 7.42 6.80
N THR A 59 2.57 6.11 7.08
CA THR A 59 1.49 5.48 7.85
C THR A 59 1.87 5.51 9.33
N GLU A 60 1.06 6.18 10.16
CA GLU A 60 1.08 5.99 11.60
C GLU A 60 0.48 4.61 11.91
N ARG A 61 1.25 3.55 11.65
CA ARG A 61 0.85 2.19 12.03
C ARG A 61 0.93 2.09 13.55
N ALA A 62 -0.19 2.35 14.23
CA ALA A 62 -0.35 1.97 15.62
C ALA A 62 -0.21 0.44 15.71
N THR A 63 0.88 -0.04 16.31
CA THR A 63 1.02 -1.45 16.66
C THR A 63 -0.13 -1.86 17.58
N SER A 64 -0.89 -2.89 17.21
CA SER A 64 -1.92 -3.49 18.07
C SER A 64 -1.33 -4.18 19.32
N ARG A 65 0.00 -4.34 19.38
CA ARG A 65 0.72 -4.84 20.55
C ARG A 65 0.68 -3.79 21.66
N ARG A 66 -0.10 -4.06 22.70
CA ARG A 66 0.04 -3.44 24.02
C ARG A 66 1.06 -4.28 24.80
N TRP A 67 2.19 -3.68 25.17
CA TRP A 67 3.10 -4.22 26.18
C TRP A 67 2.56 -3.87 27.57
#